data_AF-A0A3D0H9V5-F1
#
_entry.id   AF-A0A3D0H9V5-F1
#
_cell.length_a   1.000
_cell.length_b   1.000
_cell.length_c   1.000
_cell.angle_alpha   90.00
_cell.angle_beta   90.00
_cell.angle_gamma   90.00
#
_symmetry.space_group_name_H-M   'P 1'
#
loop_
_entity.id
_entity.type
_entity.pdbx_description
1 polymer ?
#
loop_
_entity_poly.entity_id
_entity_poly.type
_entity_poly.pdbx_seq_one_letter_code
_entity_poly.pdbx_strand_id
1 'polypeptide(L)'
;MGPDNLLSCLEKRDLLNQPAASVDALVGWGDRSLRAGLIHDALDFYEKAGAREALSRLLEIAESEGDAFLLRRVCSILGREPTTEQWLAVAEQAERLGKERFACKGYEAGGAQERCETLRSRSGNSTDPQSS
;
A
#
# COMPACT_ATOMS: atom_id res chain seq x y z
N MET A 1 -26.43 6.81 37.97
CA MET A 1 -27.40 7.26 36.96
C MET A 1 -26.60 7.85 35.81
N GLY A 2 -26.67 7.22 34.63
CA GLY A 2 -26.44 7.95 33.38
C GLY A 2 -27.63 8.87 33.10
N PRO A 3 -27.68 9.56 31.94
CA PRO A 3 -27.04 9.12 30.71
C PRO A 3 -26.40 10.27 29.90
N ASP A 4 -25.83 9.88 28.76
CA ASP A 4 -25.82 10.75 27.59
C ASP A 4 -24.94 12.00 27.63
N ASN A 5 -23.63 11.79 27.53
CA ASN A 5 -22.82 12.66 26.66
C ASN A 5 -23.14 12.31 25.18
N LEU A 6 -24.44 12.31 24.85
CA LEU A 6 -24.97 12.37 23.50
C LEU A 6 -24.44 13.69 22.95
N LEU A 7 -23.40 13.60 22.13
CA LEU A 7 -23.07 14.58 21.10
C LEU A 7 -24.32 15.39 20.77
N SER A 8 -24.33 16.66 21.18
CA SER A 8 -25.50 17.50 21.04
C SER A 8 -25.96 17.44 19.58
N CYS A 9 -27.27 17.35 19.35
CA CYS A 9 -27.85 17.23 18.01
C CYS A 9 -27.36 18.31 17.03
N LEU A 10 -26.81 19.42 17.55
CA LEU A 10 -26.14 20.47 16.79
C LEU A 10 -24.72 20.10 16.33
N GLU A 11 -23.89 19.47 17.17
CA GLU A 11 -22.54 18.99 16.78
C GLU A 11 -22.61 17.81 15.79
N LYS A 12 -23.60 16.93 15.96
CA LYS A 12 -23.89 15.87 14.97
C LYS A 12 -24.31 16.44 13.62
N ARG A 13 -25.02 17.58 13.59
CA ARG A 13 -25.51 18.20 12.35
C ARG A 13 -24.40 18.93 11.58
N ASP A 14 -23.43 19.50 12.29
CA ASP A 14 -22.23 20.11 11.68
C ASP A 14 -21.29 19.05 11.08
N LEU A 15 -21.16 17.89 11.75
CA LEU A 15 -20.45 16.71 11.20
C LEU A 15 -21.17 16.14 9.96
N LEU A 16 -22.50 16.09 9.96
CA LEU A 16 -23.29 15.50 8.87
C LEU A 16 -23.42 16.36 7.60
N ASN A 17 -22.94 17.62 7.61
CA ASN A 17 -23.11 18.56 6.49
C ASN A 17 -21.82 18.95 5.77
N GLN A 18 -20.67 18.33 6.09
CA GLN A 18 -19.40 18.70 5.48
C GLN A 18 -18.79 17.53 4.70
N PRO A 19 -18.33 17.72 3.44
CA PRO A 19 -17.57 16.71 2.70
C PRO A 19 -16.32 16.21 3.47
N ALA A 20 -15.85 16.95 4.47
CA ALA A 20 -14.79 16.55 5.39
C ALA A 20 -15.16 15.36 6.31
N ALA A 21 -16.42 15.20 6.72
CA ALA A 21 -16.84 14.01 7.49
C ALA A 21 -16.83 12.74 6.63
N SER A 22 -17.01 12.88 5.32
CA SER A 22 -16.81 11.78 4.38
C SER A 22 -15.35 11.38 4.28
N VAL A 23 -14.40 12.33 4.36
CA VAL A 23 -12.95 12.03 4.33
C VAL A 23 -12.54 11.21 5.55
N ASP A 24 -12.91 11.64 6.77
CA ASP A 24 -12.59 10.90 8.00
C ASP A 24 -13.25 9.51 8.01
N ALA A 25 -14.51 9.42 7.55
CA ALA A 25 -15.18 8.14 7.38
C ALA A 25 -14.46 7.23 6.38
N LEU A 26 -14.04 7.75 5.22
CA LEU A 26 -13.28 7.00 4.21
C LEU A 26 -11.92 6.54 4.75
N VAL A 27 -11.20 7.39 5.47
CA VAL A 27 -9.95 6.99 6.15
C VAL A 27 -10.21 5.89 7.16
N GLY A 28 -11.26 6.02 7.98
CA GLY A 28 -11.67 4.99 8.93
C GLY A 28 -12.05 3.66 8.27
N TRP A 29 -12.65 3.70 7.07
CA TRP A 29 -12.89 2.51 6.24
C TRP A 29 -11.60 1.92 5.70
N GLY A 30 -10.70 2.75 5.16
CA GLY A 30 -9.39 2.31 4.69
C GLY A 30 -8.59 1.63 5.80
N ASP A 31 -8.58 2.20 7.01
CA ASP A 31 -7.90 1.62 8.18
C ASP A 31 -8.49 0.27 8.61
N ARG A 32 -9.82 0.10 8.50
CA ARG A 32 -10.47 -1.20 8.75
C ARG A 32 -10.07 -2.21 7.68
N SER A 33 -10.09 -1.82 6.42
CA SER A 33 -9.67 -2.68 5.30
C SER A 33 -8.20 -3.08 5.45
N LEU A 34 -7.33 -2.15 5.81
CA LEU A 34 -5.90 -2.40 6.02
C LEU A 34 -5.68 -3.42 7.16
N ARG A 35 -6.37 -3.25 8.29
CA ARG A 35 -6.32 -4.23 9.40
C ARG A 35 -6.87 -5.60 9.02
N ALA A 36 -7.78 -5.67 8.06
CA ALA A 36 -8.29 -6.92 7.52
C ALA A 36 -7.39 -7.54 6.43
N GLY A 37 -6.25 -6.91 6.10
CA GLY A 37 -5.35 -7.35 5.02
C GLY A 37 -5.85 -6.98 3.61
N LEU A 38 -6.93 -6.22 3.50
CA LEU A 38 -7.52 -5.75 2.24
C LEU A 38 -6.84 -4.47 1.78
N ILE A 39 -5.57 -4.59 1.40
CA ILE A 39 -4.71 -3.46 1.00
C ILE A 39 -5.30 -2.69 -0.21
N HIS A 40 -5.84 -3.42 -1.20
CA HIS A 40 -6.42 -2.81 -2.40
C HIS A 40 -7.66 -1.97 -2.07
N ASP A 41 -8.57 -2.50 -1.24
CA ASP A 41 -9.74 -1.76 -0.79
C ASP A 41 -9.33 -0.54 0.05
N ALA A 42 -8.34 -0.70 0.93
CA ALA A 42 -7.81 0.39 1.74
C ALA A 42 -7.29 1.54 0.86
N LEU A 43 -6.56 1.19 -0.20
CA LEU A 43 -6.01 2.14 -1.13
C LEU A 43 -7.09 2.94 -1.88
N ASP A 44 -8.14 2.29 -2.37
CA ASP A 44 -9.25 2.96 -3.05
C ASP A 44 -9.98 3.94 -2.11
N PHE A 45 -10.13 3.58 -0.83
CA PHE A 45 -10.70 4.47 0.18
C PHE A 45 -9.78 5.67 0.45
N TYR A 46 -8.47 5.46 0.57
CA TYR A 46 -7.51 6.55 0.81
C TYR A 46 -7.35 7.47 -0.39
N GLU A 47 -7.40 6.94 -1.62
CA GLU A 47 -7.44 7.73 -2.87
C GLU A 47 -8.66 8.64 -2.87
N LYS A 48 -9.85 8.09 -2.64
CA LYS A 48 -11.11 8.86 -2.58
C LYS A 48 -11.10 9.90 -1.46
N ALA A 49 -10.47 9.57 -0.33
CA ALA A 49 -10.31 10.48 0.80
C ALA A 49 -9.27 11.59 0.55
N GLY A 50 -8.38 11.43 -0.43
CA GLY A 50 -7.20 12.28 -0.58
C GLY A 50 -6.25 12.22 0.63
N ALA A 51 -6.26 11.09 1.35
CA ALA A 51 -5.59 10.95 2.64
C ALA A 51 -4.09 10.70 2.47
N ARG A 52 -3.34 11.77 2.24
CA ARG A 52 -1.88 11.71 1.99
C ARG A 52 -1.09 11.02 3.11
N GLU A 53 -1.49 11.20 4.37
CA GLU A 53 -0.82 10.53 5.49
C GLU A 53 -1.06 9.01 5.50
N ALA A 54 -2.26 8.57 5.13
CA ALA A 54 -2.57 7.15 5.01
C ALA A 54 -1.87 6.52 3.80
N LEU A 55 -1.82 7.24 2.67
CA LEU A 55 -1.04 6.84 1.49
C LEU A 55 0.46 6.75 1.83
N SER A 56 0.98 7.66 2.65
CA SER A 56 2.38 7.60 3.10
C SER A 56 2.66 6.34 3.92
N ARG A 57 1.75 5.95 4.82
CA ARG A 57 1.83 4.68 5.54
C ARG A 57 1.80 3.46 4.60
N LEU A 58 1.00 3.51 3.53
CA LEU A 58 0.99 2.44 2.53
C LEU A 58 2.30 2.34 1.75
N LEU A 59 3.04 3.45 1.56
CA LEU A 59 4.39 3.39 0.98
C LEU A 59 5.36 2.67 1.91
N GLU A 60 5.33 2.97 3.21
CA GLU A 60 6.17 2.27 4.19
C GLU A 60 5.85 0.77 4.23
N ILE A 61 4.57 0.41 4.13
CA ILE A 61 4.15 -0.99 4.02
C ILE A 61 4.64 -1.61 2.71
N ALA A 62 4.52 -0.91 1.59
CA ALA A 62 5.02 -1.39 0.30
C ALA A 62 6.53 -1.68 0.38
N GLU A 63 7.30 -0.73 0.91
CA GLU A 63 8.74 -0.86 1.11
C GLU A 63 9.09 -2.00 2.07
N SER A 64 8.37 -2.16 3.18
CA SER A 64 8.58 -3.23 4.17
C SER A 64 8.19 -4.62 3.65
N GLU A 65 7.14 -4.73 2.86
CA GLU A 65 6.65 -5.99 2.27
C GLU A 65 7.35 -6.35 0.95
N GLY A 66 8.14 -5.43 0.39
CA GLY A 66 8.71 -5.57 -0.94
C GLY A 66 7.67 -5.54 -2.06
N ASP A 67 6.55 -4.85 -1.87
CA ASP A 67 5.48 -4.79 -2.85
C ASP A 67 5.67 -3.65 -3.86
N ALA A 68 6.38 -3.98 -4.94
CA ALA A 68 6.61 -3.11 -6.09
C ALA A 68 5.29 -2.60 -6.74
N PHE A 69 4.21 -3.38 -6.72
CA PHE A 69 2.94 -2.98 -7.33
C PHE A 69 2.22 -1.95 -6.45
N LEU A 70 2.25 -2.16 -5.13
CA LEU A 70 1.67 -1.22 -4.17
C LEU A 70 2.38 0.13 -4.23
N LEU A 71 3.72 0.14 -4.23
CA LEU A 71 4.52 1.37 -4.36
C LEU A 71 4.08 2.19 -5.59
N ARG A 72 4.02 1.53 -6.76
CA ARG A 72 3.62 2.16 -8.01
C ARG A 72 2.24 2.79 -7.92
N ARG A 73 1.29 2.03 -7.37
CA ARG A 73 -0.12 2.43 -7.29
C ARG A 73 -0.28 3.62 -6.37
N VAL A 74 0.36 3.60 -5.19
CA VAL A 74 0.34 4.72 -4.25
C VAL A 74 0.97 5.98 -4.84
N CYS A 75 2.14 5.86 -5.48
CA CYS A 75 2.77 6.99 -6.16
C CYS A 75 1.89 7.56 -7.28
N SER A 76 1.27 6.69 -8.09
CA SER A 76 0.31 7.11 -9.13
C SER A 76 -0.85 7.91 -8.57
N ILE A 77 -1.41 7.51 -7.42
CA ILE A 77 -2.49 8.23 -6.73
C ILE A 77 -2.00 9.59 -6.21
N LEU A 78 -0.76 9.63 -5.69
CA LEU A 78 -0.11 10.88 -5.26
C LEU A 78 0.30 11.79 -6.43
N GLY A 79 0.11 11.35 -7.68
CA GLY A 79 0.50 12.11 -8.88
C GLY A 79 2.01 12.24 -9.05
N ARG A 80 2.79 11.30 -8.49
CA ARG A 80 4.24 11.25 -8.63
C ARG A 80 4.68 9.89 -9.15
N GLU A 81 5.88 9.82 -9.70
CA GLU A 81 6.49 8.54 -10.05
C GLU A 81 7.44 8.08 -8.93
N PRO A 82 7.51 6.77 -8.64
CA PRO A 82 8.49 6.27 -7.69
C PRO A 82 9.90 6.46 -8.24
N THR A 83 10.83 6.87 -7.39
CA THR A 83 12.23 7.06 -7.79
C THR A 83 12.92 5.71 -7.97
N THR A 84 14.02 5.70 -8.72
CA THR A 84 14.88 4.52 -8.86
C THR A 84 15.28 3.96 -7.49
N GLU A 85 15.64 4.81 -6.52
CA GLU A 85 16.00 4.38 -5.17
C GLU A 85 14.86 3.65 -4.47
N GLN A 86 13.61 4.15 -4.59
CA GLN A 86 12.46 3.46 -4.03
C GLN A 86 12.25 2.10 -4.70
N TRP A 87 12.34 2.03 -6.03
CA TRP A 87 12.23 0.79 -6.76
C TRP A 87 13.27 -0.26 -6.34
N LEU A 88 14.50 0.17 -6.12
CA LEU A 88 15.58 -0.69 -5.63
C LEU A 88 15.32 -1.13 -4.18
N ALA A 89 14.81 -0.25 -3.32
CA ALA A 89 14.50 -0.57 -1.92
C ALA A 89 13.39 -1.64 -1.79
N VAL A 90 12.26 -1.49 -2.51
CA VAL A 90 11.22 -2.55 -2.54
C VAL A 90 11.77 -3.84 -3.15
N ALA A 91 12.62 -3.74 -4.17
CA ALA A 91 13.19 -4.92 -4.82
C ALA A 91 14.10 -5.72 -3.88
N GLU A 92 15.00 -5.03 -3.17
CA GLU A 92 15.90 -5.63 -2.19
C GLU A 92 15.12 -6.26 -1.03
N GLN A 93 14.10 -5.58 -0.53
CA GLN A 93 13.25 -6.16 0.51
C GLN A 93 12.49 -7.38 0.02
N ALA A 94 11.94 -7.34 -1.19
CA ALA A 94 11.26 -8.48 -1.80
C ALA A 94 12.22 -9.67 -1.97
N GLU A 95 13.45 -9.43 -2.39
CA GLU A 95 14.51 -10.45 -2.49
C GLU A 95 14.79 -11.06 -1.10
N ARG A 96 14.93 -10.22 -0.07
CA ARG A 96 15.16 -10.66 1.31
C ARG A 96 14.00 -11.49 1.87
N LEU A 97 12.77 -11.21 1.45
CA LEU A 97 11.57 -11.97 1.79
C LEU A 97 11.37 -13.22 0.92
N GLY A 98 12.25 -13.49 -0.05
CA GLY A 98 12.13 -14.61 -0.99
C GLY A 98 11.05 -14.42 -2.05
N LYS A 99 10.50 -13.22 -2.20
CA LYS A 99 9.49 -12.85 -3.20
C LYS A 99 10.15 -12.45 -4.52
N GLU A 100 10.90 -13.37 -5.14
CA GLU A 100 11.76 -13.07 -6.29
C GLU A 100 11.04 -12.46 -7.48
N ARG A 101 9.77 -12.83 -7.71
CA ARG A 101 8.93 -12.21 -8.77
C ARG A 101 8.71 -10.72 -8.54
N PHE A 102 8.50 -10.32 -7.28
CA PHE A 102 8.32 -8.93 -6.90
C PHE A 102 9.65 -8.18 -6.92
N ALA A 103 10.73 -8.83 -6.45
CA ALA A 103 12.10 -8.30 -6.52
C ALA A 103 12.50 -7.97 -7.95
N CYS A 104 12.29 -8.93 -8.86
CA CYS A 104 12.51 -8.73 -10.29
C CYS A 104 11.77 -7.52 -10.84
N LYS A 105 10.49 -7.36 -10.51
CA LYS A 105 9.68 -6.23 -10.97
C LYS A 105 10.22 -4.88 -10.47
N GLY A 106 10.63 -4.82 -9.20
CA GLY A 106 11.26 -3.62 -8.65
C GLY A 106 12.61 -3.33 -9.31
N TYR A 107 13.45 -4.35 -9.53
CA TYR A 107 14.74 -4.19 -10.21
C TYR A 107 14.57 -3.78 -11.68
N GLU A 108 13.62 -4.35 -12.41
CA GLU A 108 13.28 -3.93 -13.78
C GLU A 108 12.85 -2.45 -13.81
N ALA A 109 11.95 -2.05 -12.92
CA ALA A 109 11.47 -0.66 -12.84
C ALA A 109 12.55 0.32 -12.37
N GLY A 110 13.48 -0.12 -11.52
CA GLY A 110 14.65 0.63 -11.08
C GLY A 110 15.84 0.60 -12.04
N GLY A 111 15.75 -0.11 -13.18
CA GLY A 111 16.84 -0.19 -14.16
C GLY A 111 17.98 -1.16 -13.81
N ALA A 112 17.81 -2.02 -12.80
CA ALA A 112 18.77 -3.05 -12.39
C ALA A 112 18.42 -4.44 -12.95
N GLN A 113 18.18 -4.55 -14.26
CA GLN A 113 17.74 -5.81 -14.90
C GLN A 113 18.70 -6.99 -14.65
N GLU A 114 20.00 -6.74 -14.58
CA GLU A 114 21.02 -7.75 -14.25
C GLU A 114 20.76 -8.47 -12.91
N ARG A 115 20.20 -7.77 -11.92
CA ARG A 115 19.84 -8.33 -10.62
C ARG A 115 18.65 -9.26 -10.74
N CYS A 116 17.64 -8.90 -11.54
CA CYS A 116 16.50 -9.77 -11.82
C CYS A 116 16.93 -11.04 -12.57
N GLU A 117 17.80 -10.93 -13.58
CA GLU A 117 18.31 -12.08 -14.31
C GLU A 117 19.11 -13.03 -13.40
N THR A 118 19.92 -12.46 -12.52
CA THR A 118 20.68 -13.21 -11.52
C THR A 118 19.73 -13.96 -10.57
N LEU A 119 18.69 -13.30 -10.07
CA LEU A 119 17.70 -13.92 -9.20
C LEU A 119 16.95 -15.05 -9.91
N ARG A 120 16.49 -14.83 -11.14
CA ARG A 120 15.82 -15.85 -11.93
C ARG A 120 16.71 -17.07 -12.19
N SER A 121 18.01 -16.85 -12.37
CA SER A 121 19.00 -17.91 -12.56
C SER A 121 19.27 -18.70 -11.27
N ARG A 122 19.28 -18.04 -10.10
CA ARG A 122 19.42 -18.70 -8.79
C ARG A 122 18.18 -19.48 -8.39
N SER A 123 17.00 -18.91 -8.61
CA SER A 123 15.69 -19.52 -8.36
C SER A 123 15.39 -20.70 -9.26
N GLY A 124 15.81 -20.63 -10.54
CA GLY A 124 15.67 -21.71 -11.51
C GLY A 124 16.40 -23.00 -11.14
N ASN A 125 17.20 -23.01 -10.07
CA ASN A 125 17.86 -24.18 -9.51
C ASN A 125 17.16 -24.79 -8.29
N SER A 126 15.99 -24.25 -7.88
CA SER A 126 15.02 -24.90 -6.97
C SER A 126 13.73 -25.17 -7.74
N THR A 127 13.71 -26.29 -8.45
CA THR A 127 12.45 -26.93 -8.82
C THR A 127 11.70 -27.29 -7.54
N ASP A 128 10.59 -26.61 -7.26
CA ASP A 128 9.46 -27.30 -6.66
C ASP A 128 8.26 -27.22 -7.61
N PRO A 129 7.83 -28.34 -8.20
CA PRO A 129 6.59 -28.43 -8.94
C PRO A 129 5.45 -28.65 -7.93
N GLN A 130 4.57 -27.67 -7.78
CA GLN A 130 3.18 -27.93 -7.37
C GLN A 130 2.30 -27.48 -8.55
N SER A 131 1.66 -28.35 -9.37
CA SER A 131 0.71 -29.45 -9.06
C SER A 131 -0.38 -28.92 -8.10
N SER A 132 -1.65 -28.80 -8.46
CA SER A 132 -2.50 -29.41 -9.50
C SER A 132 -3.70 -28.51 -9.78
#